data_AF-A0A7W7WYB8-F1
#
_entry.id   AF-A0A7W7WYB8-F1
#
_cell.length_a   1.000
_cell.length_b   1.000
_cell.length_c   1.000
_cell.angle_alpha   90.00
_cell.angle_beta   90.00
_cell.angle_gamma   90.00
#
_symmetry.space_group_name_H-M   'P 1'
#
loop_
_entity.id
_entity.type
_entity.pdbx_description
1 polymer ?
#
loop_
_entity_poly.entity_id
_entity_poly.type
_entity_poly.pdbx_seq_one_letter_code
_entity_poly.pdbx_strand_id
1 'polypeptide(L)'
;MTGVWLAIAAVCAVAGLSLVRVTRPAAGAFAEIGAASPSVELRPDPNAGFSVERGFAFRDRVFFLGTGCPPLVVSGYADLDERRKTEPVLVARQGRRAWWWFEDGFHTEAVGHRAADIAALVREQEDRERRREDRIDLLHAVDENLRRRDGKPGPDPLDSGR
;
A
#
# COMPACT_ATOMS: atom_id res chain seq x y z
N MET A 1 10.59 -43.06 35.11
CA MET A 1 9.74 -42.97 33.90
C MET A 1 8.68 -41.86 33.96
N THR A 2 8.10 -41.55 35.13
CA THR A 2 7.08 -40.48 35.29
C THR A 2 7.60 -39.06 35.01
N GLY A 3 8.86 -38.76 35.36
CA GLY A 3 9.46 -37.45 35.12
C GLY A 3 9.62 -37.08 33.64
N VAL A 4 9.83 -38.07 32.76
CA VAL A 4 9.96 -37.84 31.31
C VAL A 4 8.61 -37.48 30.69
N TRP A 5 7.53 -38.16 31.11
CA TRP A 5 6.18 -37.86 30.64
C TRP A 5 5.68 -36.48 31.11
N LEU A 6 6.02 -36.09 32.34
CA LEU A 6 5.72 -34.74 32.84
C LEU A 6 6.48 -33.65 32.07
N ALA A 7 7.75 -33.90 31.72
CA ALA A 7 8.53 -32.97 30.91
C ALA A 7 7.94 -32.82 29.49
N ILE A 8 7.58 -33.93 28.84
CA ILE A 8 6.93 -33.92 27.52
C ILE A 8 5.60 -33.18 27.57
N ALA A 9 4.76 -33.47 28.58
CA ALA A 9 3.47 -32.80 28.75
C ALA A 9 3.64 -31.29 28.97
N ALA A 10 4.64 -30.87 29.75
CA ALA A 10 4.95 -29.46 29.96
C ALA A 10 5.42 -28.77 28.67
N VAL A 11 6.30 -29.40 27.88
CA VAL A 11 6.74 -28.85 26.59
C VAL A 11 5.57 -28.77 25.60
N CYS A 12 4.72 -29.79 25.51
CA CYS A 12 3.53 -29.78 24.67
C CYS A 12 2.52 -28.70 25.12
N ALA A 13 2.33 -28.52 26.42
CA ALA A 13 1.43 -27.49 26.95
C ALA A 13 1.97 -26.08 26.69
N VAL A 14 3.28 -25.85 26.86
CA VAL A 14 3.93 -24.56 26.55
C VAL A 14 3.92 -24.29 25.04
N ALA A 15 4.19 -25.29 24.20
CA ALA A 15 4.10 -25.16 22.74
C ALA A 15 2.66 -24.91 22.28
N GLY A 16 1.68 -25.59 22.86
CA GLY A 16 0.26 -25.36 22.63
C GLY A 16 -0.18 -23.96 23.07
N LEU A 17 0.23 -23.51 24.26
CA LEU A 17 -0.06 -22.14 24.72
C LEU A 17 0.65 -21.08 23.89
N SER A 18 1.86 -21.35 23.37
CA SER A 18 2.61 -20.45 22.51
C SER A 18 1.96 -20.30 21.13
N LEU A 19 1.36 -21.38 20.62
CA LEU A 19 0.53 -21.33 19.40
C LEU A 19 -0.79 -20.56 19.60
N VAL A 20 -1.35 -20.57 20.82
CA VAL A 20 -2.61 -19.91 21.17
C VAL A 20 -2.42 -18.46 21.64
N ARG A 21 -1.26 -18.11 22.20
CA ARG A 21 -0.86 -16.73 22.49
C ARG A 21 -0.45 -16.04 21.20
N VAL A 22 -1.46 -15.84 20.36
CA VAL A 22 -1.48 -14.89 19.26
C VAL A 22 -1.28 -13.51 19.87
N THR A 23 -0.04 -13.10 20.06
CA THR A 23 0.29 -11.69 20.11
C THR A 23 -0.02 -11.16 18.72
N ARG A 24 -1.25 -10.70 18.52
CA ARG A 24 -1.56 -9.85 17.36
C ARG A 24 -0.49 -8.77 17.36
N PRO A 25 0.25 -8.55 16.25
CA PRO A 25 1.10 -7.38 16.18
C PRO A 25 0.23 -6.19 16.54
N ALA A 26 0.72 -5.35 17.46
CA ALA A 26 0.01 -4.15 17.85
C ALA A 26 -0.30 -3.40 16.55
N ALA A 27 -1.60 -3.32 16.21
CA ALA A 27 -2.02 -2.55 15.06
C ALA A 27 -1.41 -1.17 15.24
N GLY A 28 -0.54 -0.75 14.32
CA GLY A 28 0.09 0.56 14.42
C GLY A 28 -1.00 1.63 14.58
N ALA A 29 -0.70 2.75 15.23
CA ALA A 29 -1.65 3.84 15.49
C ALA A 29 -2.42 4.30 14.22
N PHE A 30 -1.89 4.02 13.03
CA PHE A 30 -2.50 4.23 11.71
C PHE A 30 -3.73 3.36 11.39
N ALA A 31 -4.04 2.36 12.22
CA ALA A 31 -5.26 1.57 12.10
C ALA A 31 -6.51 2.31 12.63
N GLU A 32 -6.36 3.52 13.17
CA GLU A 32 -7.50 4.36 13.55
C GLU A 32 -8.32 4.79 12.32
N ILE A 33 -9.59 4.40 12.37
CA ILE A 33 -10.56 4.55 11.31
C ILE A 33 -10.94 6.04 11.21
N GLY A 34 -10.31 6.78 10.31
CA GLY A 34 -10.96 7.93 9.71
C GLY A 34 -12.21 7.44 8.97
N ALA A 35 -13.39 8.00 9.27
CA ALA A 35 -14.66 7.60 8.66
C ALA A 35 -14.50 7.51 7.14
N ALA A 36 -14.53 6.28 6.59
CA ALA A 36 -14.45 6.14 5.15
C ALA A 36 -15.79 6.62 4.58
N SER A 37 -15.74 7.72 3.85
CA SER A 37 -16.79 8.02 2.88
C SER A 37 -16.93 6.81 1.96
N PRO A 38 -18.16 6.35 1.68
CA PRO A 38 -18.40 5.35 0.64
C PRO A 38 -18.19 6.02 -0.72
N SER A 39 -16.94 6.30 -1.05
CA SER A 39 -16.57 6.68 -2.41
C SER A 39 -16.58 5.41 -3.26
N VAL A 40 -17.20 5.51 -4.43
CA VAL A 40 -17.13 4.49 -5.50
C VAL A 40 -15.69 4.28 -5.98
N GLU A 41 -14.80 5.19 -5.60
CA GLU A 41 -13.44 5.30 -6.08
C GLU A 41 -12.46 4.35 -5.36
N LEU A 42 -11.64 3.66 -6.16
CA LEU A 42 -10.48 2.91 -5.70
C LEU A 42 -9.52 3.85 -4.97
N ARG A 43 -9.13 3.52 -3.74
CA ARG A 43 -8.26 4.39 -2.93
C ARG A 43 -6.92 3.72 -2.65
N PRO A 44 -5.78 4.37 -2.95
CA PRO A 44 -4.48 3.85 -2.52
C PRO A 44 -4.42 3.83 -0.99
N ASP A 45 -3.92 2.72 -0.44
CA ASP A 45 -3.72 2.53 1.00
C ASP A 45 -2.21 2.48 1.31
N PRO A 46 -1.56 3.63 1.57
CA PRO A 46 -0.12 3.68 1.83
C PRO A 46 0.29 3.02 3.15
N ASN A 47 -0.69 2.74 4.03
CA ASN A 47 -0.44 2.05 5.29
C ASN A 47 -0.61 0.53 5.15
N ALA A 48 -1.07 0.05 3.99
CA ALA A 48 -1.19 -1.37 3.76
C ALA A 48 0.16 -1.99 3.40
N GLY A 49 0.38 -3.20 3.88
CA GLY A 49 1.64 -3.90 3.70
C GLY A 49 1.68 -5.25 4.38
N PHE A 50 2.79 -5.95 4.17
CA PHE A 50 3.05 -7.22 4.80
C PHE A 50 4.05 -7.07 5.94
N SER A 51 3.77 -7.74 7.05
CA SER A 51 4.70 -7.90 8.16
C SER A 51 5.07 -9.37 8.28
N VAL A 52 6.37 -9.66 8.38
CA VAL A 52 6.87 -11.01 8.59
C VAL A 52 7.22 -11.18 10.05
N GLU A 53 6.57 -12.13 10.71
CA GLU A 53 6.88 -12.50 12.09
C GLU A 53 7.47 -13.92 12.10
N ARG A 54 8.61 -14.08 12.77
CA ARG A 54 9.22 -15.40 12.99
C ARG A 54 8.37 -16.18 13.98
N GLY A 55 7.67 -17.20 13.50
CA GLY A 55 6.87 -18.09 14.33
C GLY A 55 7.71 -19.12 15.09
N PHE A 56 7.03 -19.83 16.00
CA PHE A 56 7.59 -20.99 16.68
C PHE A 56 7.97 -22.09 15.67
N ALA A 57 9.15 -22.70 15.87
CA ALA A 57 9.76 -23.71 14.99
C ALA A 57 10.23 -23.21 13.60
N PHE A 58 10.77 -21.99 13.51
CA PHE A 58 11.40 -21.42 12.30
C PHE A 58 10.48 -21.27 11.07
N ARG A 59 9.16 -21.27 11.29
CA ARG A 59 8.20 -20.98 10.22
C ARG A 59 7.86 -19.50 10.25
N ASP A 60 8.25 -18.80 9.19
CA ASP A 60 7.87 -17.41 8.99
C ASP A 60 6.36 -17.33 8.72
N ARG A 61 5.70 -16.38 9.38
CA ARG A 61 4.29 -16.07 9.18
C ARG A 61 4.20 -14.67 8.58
N VAL A 62 3.53 -14.58 7.45
CA VAL A 62 3.27 -13.29 6.80
C VAL A 62 1.89 -12.82 7.23
N PHE A 63 1.83 -11.59 7.72
CA PHE A 63 0.59 -10.92 8.09
C PHE A 63 0.35 -9.76 7.14
N PHE A 64 -0.87 -9.65 6.61
CA PHE A 64 -1.35 -8.44 5.96
C PHE A 64 -1.89 -7.47 6.99
N LEU A 65 -1.47 -6.21 6.85
CA LEU A 65 -1.94 -5.06 7.61
C LEU A 65 -2.49 -4.05 6.60
N GLY A 66 -3.59 -3.40 6.92
CA GLY A 66 -4.19 -2.37 6.06
C GLY A 66 -5.04 -1.41 6.88
N THR A 67 -5.34 -0.24 6.34
CA THR A 67 -6.11 0.79 7.06
C THR A 67 -7.50 0.26 7.41
N GLY A 68 -7.76 0.04 8.69
CA GLY A 68 -9.01 -0.53 9.18
C GLY A 68 -9.17 -2.04 8.93
N CYS A 69 -8.12 -2.74 8.50
CA CYS A 69 -8.08 -4.20 8.43
C CYS A 69 -7.40 -4.76 9.69
N PRO A 70 -8.01 -5.69 10.45
CA PRO A 70 -7.29 -6.40 11.48
C PRO A 70 -6.16 -7.24 10.83
N PRO A 71 -5.05 -7.51 11.55
CA PRO A 71 -3.97 -8.34 11.02
C PRO A 71 -4.48 -9.70 10.53
N LEU A 72 -4.26 -10.00 9.24
CA LEU A 72 -4.70 -11.24 8.60
C LEU A 72 -3.50 -12.08 8.24
N VAL A 73 -3.50 -13.36 8.61
CA VAL A 73 -2.45 -14.30 8.18
C VAL A 73 -2.60 -14.58 6.69
N VAL A 74 -1.52 -14.40 5.94
CA VAL A 74 -1.45 -14.67 4.51
C VAL A 74 -0.56 -15.87 4.25
N SER A 75 -1.15 -16.90 3.64
CA SER A 75 -0.44 -18.09 3.14
C SER A 75 -0.10 -17.90 1.67
N GLY A 76 1.03 -18.47 1.22
CA GLY A 76 1.42 -18.42 -0.19
C GLY A 76 1.88 -17.03 -0.65
N TYR A 77 2.54 -16.26 0.23
CA TYR A 77 3.02 -14.91 -0.08
C TYR A 77 3.84 -14.85 -1.38
N ALA A 78 4.73 -15.82 -1.62
CA ALA A 78 5.53 -15.88 -2.84
C ALA A 78 4.67 -15.95 -4.10
N ASP A 79 3.65 -16.82 -4.11
CA ASP A 79 2.73 -16.95 -5.24
C ASP A 79 1.92 -15.66 -5.47
N LEU A 80 1.53 -14.97 -4.38
CA LEU A 80 0.83 -13.69 -4.46
C LEU A 80 1.75 -12.57 -5.00
N ASP A 81 3.02 -12.54 -4.56
CA ASP A 81 4.02 -11.58 -5.04
C ASP A 81 4.39 -11.78 -6.51
N GLU A 82 4.33 -13.01 -7.02
CA GLU A 82 4.47 -13.26 -8.45
C GLU A 82 3.22 -12.80 -9.21
N ARG A 83 2.03 -13.17 -8.74
CA ARG A 83 0.76 -12.86 -9.41
C ARG A 83 0.46 -11.37 -9.48
N ARG A 84 0.80 -10.59 -8.45
CA ARG A 84 0.53 -9.13 -8.41
C ARG A 84 1.14 -8.37 -9.60
N LYS A 85 2.18 -8.92 -10.21
CA LYS A 85 2.90 -8.32 -11.35
C LYS A 85 2.11 -8.45 -12.64
N THR A 86 1.13 -9.34 -12.70
CA THR A 86 0.33 -9.62 -13.90
C THR A 86 -1.13 -9.24 -13.69
N GLU A 87 -1.70 -9.53 -12.53
CA GLU A 87 -3.10 -9.25 -12.23
C GLU A 87 -3.28 -8.74 -10.79
N PRO A 88 -4.29 -7.91 -10.52
CA PRO A 88 -4.62 -7.52 -9.16
C PRO A 88 -5.03 -8.71 -8.31
N VAL A 89 -4.38 -8.85 -7.15
CA VAL A 89 -4.58 -9.96 -6.22
C VAL A 89 -5.41 -9.47 -5.03
N LEU A 90 -6.51 -10.16 -4.74
CA LEU A 90 -7.29 -9.90 -3.53
C LEU A 90 -6.54 -10.45 -2.31
N VAL A 91 -6.08 -9.57 -1.41
CA VAL A 91 -5.32 -9.96 -0.22
C VAL A 91 -6.23 -10.17 0.99
N ALA A 92 -7.21 -9.30 1.17
CA ALA A 92 -8.14 -9.37 2.28
C ALA A 92 -9.53 -8.85 1.90
N ARG A 93 -10.55 -9.35 2.58
CA ARG A 93 -11.92 -8.84 2.49
C ARG A 93 -12.54 -8.78 3.88
N GLN A 94 -13.09 -7.63 4.24
CA GLN A 94 -13.79 -7.42 5.49
C GLN A 94 -15.07 -6.63 5.26
N GLY A 95 -16.21 -7.30 5.42
CA GLY A 95 -17.51 -6.71 5.11
C GLY A 95 -17.58 -6.30 3.63
N ARG A 96 -17.80 -4.99 3.40
CA ARG A 96 -17.83 -4.42 2.05
C ARG A 96 -16.46 -4.01 1.53
N ARG A 97 -15.44 -3.93 2.39
CA ARG A 97 -14.10 -3.50 1.99
C ARG A 97 -13.27 -4.69 1.50
N ALA A 98 -12.55 -4.46 0.41
CA ALA A 98 -11.56 -5.36 -0.14
C ALA A 98 -10.22 -4.62 -0.25
N TRP A 99 -9.14 -5.34 0.03
CA TRP A 99 -7.77 -4.89 -0.17
C TRP A 99 -7.16 -5.67 -1.31
N TRP A 100 -6.75 -4.93 -2.32
CA TRP A 100 -6.12 -5.44 -3.54
C TRP A 100 -4.64 -5.06 -3.52
N TRP A 101 -3.81 -6.01 -3.94
CA TRP A 101 -2.38 -5.79 -4.17
C TRP A 101 -2.11 -5.93 -5.66
N PHE A 102 -1.62 -4.86 -6.27
CA PHE A 102 -1.35 -4.83 -7.69
C PHE A 102 -0.12 -3.98 -7.94
N GLU A 103 0.82 -4.52 -8.73
CA GLU A 103 2.12 -3.89 -8.91
C GLU A 103 2.69 -3.52 -7.53
N ASP A 104 3.27 -2.33 -7.36
CA ASP A 104 3.93 -1.92 -6.13
C ASP A 104 2.99 -1.28 -5.10
N GLY A 105 1.67 -1.29 -5.35
CA GLY A 105 0.68 -0.58 -4.55
C GLY A 105 -0.39 -1.46 -3.92
N PHE A 106 -0.91 -1.01 -2.77
CA PHE A 106 -2.11 -1.56 -2.17
C PHE A 106 -3.27 -0.60 -2.35
N HIS A 107 -4.43 -1.16 -2.68
CA HIS A 107 -5.63 -0.39 -2.97
C HIS A 107 -6.81 -0.94 -2.18
N THR A 108 -7.62 -0.02 -1.66
CA THR A 108 -8.85 -0.31 -0.94
C THR A 108 -10.06 0.00 -1.79
N GLU A 109 -11.05 -0.88 -1.68
CA GLU A 109 -12.21 -0.90 -2.56
C GLU A 109 -13.46 -1.32 -1.77
N ALA A 110 -14.64 -0.76 -2.09
CA ALA A 110 -15.86 -0.95 -1.31
C ALA A 110 -17.11 -1.39 -2.12
N VAL A 111 -16.99 -1.54 -3.44
CA VAL A 111 -18.09 -1.65 -4.42
C VAL A 111 -18.26 -3.09 -4.96
N GLY A 112 -17.25 -3.95 -4.83
CA GLY A 112 -17.19 -5.29 -5.39
C GLY A 112 -16.57 -5.38 -6.79
N HIS A 113 -15.61 -4.52 -7.14
CA HIS A 113 -14.87 -4.58 -8.40
C HIS A 113 -14.17 -5.92 -8.63
N ARG A 114 -14.06 -6.33 -9.90
CA ARG A 114 -13.28 -7.50 -10.31
C ARG A 114 -11.82 -7.10 -10.53
N ALA A 115 -10.91 -8.07 -10.53
CA ALA A 115 -9.49 -7.83 -10.76
C ALA A 115 -9.21 -7.00 -12.03
N ALA A 116 -9.91 -7.27 -13.15
CA ALA A 116 -9.76 -6.48 -14.38
C ALA A 116 -10.17 -5.01 -14.20
N ASP A 117 -11.23 -4.74 -13.43
CA ASP A 117 -11.69 -3.38 -13.15
C ASP A 117 -10.68 -2.65 -12.28
N ILE A 118 -10.11 -3.34 -11.28
CA ILE A 118 -9.05 -2.78 -10.42
C ILE A 118 -7.85 -2.39 -11.26
N ALA A 119 -7.38 -3.25 -12.17
CA ALA A 119 -6.25 -2.94 -13.04
C ALA A 119 -6.52 -1.70 -13.89
N ALA A 120 -7.71 -1.61 -14.50
CA ALA A 120 -8.10 -0.45 -15.30
C ALA A 120 -8.13 0.84 -14.46
N LEU A 121 -8.67 0.79 -13.25
CA LEU A 121 -8.75 1.93 -12.34
C LEU A 121 -7.36 2.38 -11.86
N VAL A 122 -6.46 1.46 -11.54
CA VAL A 122 -5.07 1.80 -11.16
C VAL A 122 -4.37 2.51 -12.30
N ARG A 123 -4.44 1.97 -13.53
CA ARG A 123 -3.85 2.61 -14.70
C ARG A 123 -4.43 3.99 -14.99
N GLU A 124 -5.74 4.14 -14.85
CA GLU A 124 -6.38 5.43 -15.03
C GLU A 124 -5.92 6.45 -13.99
N GLN A 125 -5.73 6.04 -12.73
CA GLN A 125 -5.18 6.90 -11.68
C GLN A 125 -3.74 7.32 -11.98
N GLU A 126 -2.87 6.39 -12.36
CA GLU A 126 -1.48 6.67 -12.76
C GLU A 126 -1.41 7.67 -13.92
N ASP A 127 -2.24 7.48 -14.95
CA ASP A 127 -2.33 8.39 -16.09
C ASP A 127 -2.77 9.80 -15.66
N ARG A 128 -3.74 9.89 -14.75
CA ARG A 128 -4.21 11.18 -14.21
C ARG A 128 -3.12 11.87 -13.41
N GLU A 129 -2.35 11.13 -12.61
CA GLU A 129 -1.23 11.65 -11.84
C GLU A 129 -0.13 12.18 -12.74
N ARG A 130 0.30 11.41 -13.75
CA ARG A 130 1.29 11.85 -14.74
C ARG A 130 0.87 13.13 -15.46
N ARG A 131 -0.38 13.19 -15.96
CA ARG A 131 -0.91 14.40 -16.62
C ARG A 131 -0.92 15.61 -15.69
N ARG A 132 -1.09 15.39 -14.38
CA ARG A 132 -1.06 16.45 -13.38
C ARG A 132 0.36 16.94 -13.15
N GLU A 133 1.33 16.04 -13.06
CA GLU A 133 2.75 16.36 -12.94
C GLU A 133 3.26 17.13 -14.17
N ASP A 134 3.01 16.61 -15.37
CA ASP A 134 3.37 17.26 -16.64
C ASP A 134 2.82 18.70 -16.72
N ARG A 135 1.59 18.90 -16.24
CA ARG A 135 0.97 20.22 -16.20
C ARG A 135 1.67 21.16 -15.22
N ILE A 136 2.08 20.67 -14.05
CA ILE A 136 2.82 21.46 -13.06
C ILE A 136 4.17 21.88 -13.64
N ASP A 137 4.88 20.96 -14.28
CA ASP A 137 6.18 21.22 -14.90
C ASP A 137 6.06 22.24 -16.03
N LEU A 138 5.03 22.13 -16.87
CA LEU A 138 4.76 23.11 -17.93
C LEU A 138 4.48 24.50 -17.37
N LEU A 139 3.70 24.61 -16.29
CA LEU A 139 3.43 25.89 -15.63
C LEU A 139 4.70 26.50 -15.04
N HIS A 140 5.57 25.69 -14.42
CA HIS A 140 6.87 26.14 -13.94
C HIS A 140 7.79 26.63 -15.06
N ALA A 141 7.84 25.91 -16.18
CA ALA A 141 8.63 26.31 -17.35
C ALA A 141 8.13 27.62 -17.97
N VAL A 142 6.81 27.86 -17.98
CA VAL A 142 6.22 29.11 -18.46
C VAL A 142 6.56 30.27 -17.50
N ASP A 143 6.43 30.06 -16.18
CA ASP A 143 6.77 31.09 -15.18
C ASP A 143 8.26 31.51 -15.27
N GLU A 144 9.16 30.53 -15.40
CA GLU A 144 10.60 30.82 -15.55
C GLU A 144 10.91 31.60 -16.83
N ASN A 145 10.25 31.27 -17.95
CA ASN A 145 10.40 32.01 -19.20
C ASN A 145 9.89 33.46 -19.09
N LEU A 146 8.78 33.69 -18.36
CA LEU A 146 8.25 35.04 -18.12
C LEU A 146 9.23 35.87 -17.28
N ARG A 147 9.74 35.32 -16.17
CA ARG A 147 10.76 35.99 -15.33
C ARG A 147 12.01 36.35 -16.11
N ARG A 148 12.48 35.45 -16.98
CA ARG A 148 13.65 35.70 -17.84
C ARG A 148 13.40 36.81 -18.87
N ARG A 149 12.17 36.93 -19.36
CA ARG A 149 11.78 37.99 -20.31
C ARG A 149 11.71 39.35 -19.62
N ASP A 150 11.16 39.41 -18.42
CA ASP A 150 11.03 40.65 -17.64
C ASP A 150 12.36 41.12 -17.04
N GLY A 151 13.29 40.20 -16.77
CA GLY A 151 14.64 40.50 -16.28
C GLY A 151 15.66 40.92 -17.36
N LYS A 152 15.28 40.95 -18.64
CA LYS A 152 16.18 41.39 -19.72
C LYS A 152 15.97 42.90 -19.94
N PRO A 153 17.00 43.76 -19.76
CA PRO A 153 16.87 45.16 -20.14
C PRO A 153 16.50 45.22 -21.62
N GLY A 154 15.43 45.95 -21.96
CA GLY A 154 15.11 46.22 -23.36
C GLY A 154 16.32 46.85 -24.05
N PRO A 155 16.52 46.62 -25.36
CA PRO A 155 17.60 47.27 -26.09
C PRO A 155 17.48 48.78 -25.87
N ASP A 156 18.56 49.40 -25.38
CA ASP A 156 18.62 50.85 -25.18
C ASP A 156 18.25 51.52 -26.51
N PRO A 157 17.26 52.44 -26.53
CA PRO A 157 16.78 53.07 -27.76
C PRO A 157 17.76 54.10 -28.34
N LEU A 158 19.06 53.99 -28.07
CA LEU A 158 20.08 54.99 -28.41
C LEU A 158 21.15 54.50 -29.39
N ASP A 159 20.82 53.56 -30.28
CA ASP A 159 21.67 53.24 -31.44
C ASP A 159 20.93 53.41 -32.77
N SER A 160 20.43 54.62 -32.98
CA SER A 160 20.01 55.12 -34.29
C SER A 160 20.66 56.48 -34.53
N GLY A 161 21.97 56.49 -34.78
CA GLY A 161 22.65 57.72 -35.12
C GLY A 161 24.17 57.62 -35.27
N ARG A 162 24.64 57.07 -36.39
CA ARG A 162 25.57 57.76 -37.31
C ARG A 162 25.90 56.93 -38.55
#